data_AF-A0A349GZW0-F1
#
_entry.id   AF-A0A349GZW0-F1
#
_cell.length_a   1.000
_cell.length_b   1.000
_cell.length_c   1.000
_cell.angle_alpha   90.00
_cell.angle_beta   90.00
_cell.angle_gamma   90.00
#
_symmetry.space_group_name_H-M   'P 1'
#
loop_
_entity.id
_entity.type
_entity.pdbx_description
1 polymer ?
#
loop_
_entity_poly.entity_id
_entity_poly.type
_entity_poly.pdbx_seq_one_letter_code
_entity_poly.pdbx_strand_id
1 'polypeptide(L)'
;MKLDKEEQDILSAYEAGRLKLSSPSPKELRAIRSMAEQTFRKDRRVTIRLYDHDLKGVQKKAMEKGMPYQTLISAMIHQYIEGDLVERRVG
;
A
#
# COMPACT_ATOMS: atom_id res chain seq x y z
N MET A 1 10.52 18.24 -11.52
CA MET A 1 10.89 17.57 -10.27
C MET A 1 12.41 17.55 -10.19
N LYS A 2 13.00 18.18 -9.17
CA LYS A 2 14.44 18.09 -8.91
C LYS A 2 14.64 16.87 -8.02
N LEU A 3 15.40 15.90 -8.50
CA LEU A 3 15.84 14.75 -7.71
C LEU A 3 16.77 15.27 -6.60
N ASP A 4 16.56 14.82 -5.37
CA ASP A 4 17.44 15.16 -4.25
C ASP A 4 18.81 14.50 -4.45
N LYS A 5 19.86 15.00 -3.77
CA LYS A 5 21.24 14.47 -3.90
C LYS A 5 21.30 12.97 -3.62
N GLU A 6 20.51 12.48 -2.68
CA GLU A 6 20.42 11.06 -2.37
C GLU A 6 19.84 10.26 -3.55
N GLU A 7 18.82 10.78 -4.23
CA GLU A 7 18.19 10.11 -5.38
C GLU A 7 19.12 10.08 -6.59
N GLN A 8 19.90 11.15 -6.81
CA GLN A 8 20.91 11.21 -7.87
C GLN A 8 22.08 10.25 -7.64
N ASP A 9 22.51 10.10 -6.38
CA ASP A 9 23.57 9.15 -6.03
C ASP A 9 23.11 7.70 -6.20
N ILE A 10 21.85 7.39 -5.87
CA ILE A 10 21.24 6.08 -6.10
C ILE A 10 21.15 5.75 -7.59
N LEU A 11 20.68 6.70 -8.41
CA LEU A 11 20.62 6.57 -9.88
C LEU A 11 22.00 6.33 -10.48
N SER A 12 22.99 7.11 -10.05
CA SER A 12 24.38 6.99 -10.51
C SER A 12 25.00 5.64 -10.11
N ALA A 13 24.67 5.11 -8.94
CA ALA A 13 25.12 3.79 -8.48
C ALA A 13 24.43 2.62 -9.22
N TYR A 14 23.17 2.82 -9.64
CA TYR A 14 22.41 1.88 -10.47
C TYR A 14 22.91 1.82 -11.91
N GLU A 15 23.07 2.97 -12.56
CA GLU A 15 23.56 3.08 -13.95
C GLU A 15 25.02 2.62 -14.07
N ALA A 16 25.84 2.83 -13.05
CA ALA A 16 27.23 2.36 -13.01
C ALA A 16 27.37 0.84 -12.78
N GLY A 17 26.27 0.07 -12.71
CA GLY A 17 26.28 -1.39 -12.53
C GLY A 17 26.91 -1.85 -11.20
N ARG A 18 27.09 -0.94 -10.23
CA ARG A 18 27.70 -1.21 -8.91
C ARG A 18 26.71 -1.76 -7.90
N LEU A 19 25.41 -1.62 -8.15
CA LEU A 19 24.38 -2.33 -7.40
C LEU A 19 24.40 -3.81 -7.80
N LYS A 20 25.22 -4.59 -7.09
CA LYS A 20 25.10 -6.04 -7.12
C LYS A 20 23.72 -6.41 -6.58
N LEU A 21 22.82 -6.82 -7.47
CA LEU A 21 21.59 -7.51 -7.08
C LEU A 21 22.01 -8.81 -6.40
N SER A 22 22.21 -8.77 -5.09
CA SER A 22 22.32 -9.98 -4.29
C SER A 22 20.95 -10.63 -4.32
N SER A 23 20.84 -11.75 -5.03
CA SER A 23 19.65 -12.59 -4.93
C SER A 23 19.42 -12.91 -3.45
N PRO A 24 18.27 -12.51 -2.87
CA PRO A 24 18.06 -12.63 -1.45
C PRO A 24 18.17 -14.09 -1.04
N SER A 25 18.87 -14.35 0.06
CA SER A 25 18.99 -15.69 0.62
C SER A 25 17.60 -16.26 0.91
N PRO A 26 17.39 -17.58 0.81
CA PRO A 26 16.13 -18.22 1.21
C PRO A 26 15.67 -17.84 2.64
N LYS A 27 16.62 -17.45 3.51
CA LYS A 27 16.33 -16.96 4.87
C LYS A 27 15.77 -15.53 4.88
N GLU A 28 16.28 -14.64 4.03
CA GLU A 28 15.82 -13.25 3.90
C GLU A 28 14.45 -13.19 3.23
N LEU A 29 14.22 -13.99 2.19
CA LEU A 29 12.90 -14.15 1.57
C LEU A 29 11.84 -14.62 2.59
N ARG A 30 12.20 -15.57 3.46
CA ARG A 30 11.31 -16.04 4.54
C ARG A 30 11.05 -14.97 5.59
N ALA A 31 12.07 -14.19 5.96
CA ALA A 31 11.93 -13.09 6.92
C ALA A 31 11.03 -11.99 6.38
N ILE A 32 11.26 -11.54 5.14
CA ILE A 32 10.44 -10.53 4.46
C ILE A 32 8.99 -11.02 4.33
N ARG A 33 8.79 -12.27 3.92
CA ARG A 33 7.47 -12.89 3.85
C ARG A 33 6.77 -12.93 5.21
N SER A 34 7.49 -13.33 6.25
CA SER A 34 6.94 -13.40 7.61
C SER A 34 6.60 -12.02 8.17
N MET A 35 7.42 -11.00 7.91
CA MET A 35 7.12 -9.62 8.29
C MET A 35 5.88 -9.10 7.57
N ALA A 36 5.79 -9.31 6.25
CA ALA A 36 4.60 -8.95 5.49
C ALA A 36 3.36 -9.67 6.05
N GLU A 37 3.42 -10.98 6.25
CA GLU A 37 2.33 -11.77 6.81
C GLU A 37 1.91 -11.29 8.22
N GLN A 38 2.85 -10.86 9.06
CA GLN A 38 2.56 -10.33 10.40
C GLN A 38 1.95 -8.93 10.35
N THR A 39 2.45 -8.04 9.49
CA THR A 39 1.90 -6.68 9.32
C THR A 39 0.50 -6.70 8.70
N PHE A 40 0.20 -7.67 7.82
CA PHE A 40 -1.12 -7.84 7.21
C PHE A 40 -2.16 -8.54 8.11
N ARG A 41 -1.81 -8.94 9.34
CA ARG A 41 -2.79 -9.57 10.26
C ARG A 41 -3.85 -8.56 10.67
N LYS A 42 -5.06 -8.74 10.16
CA LYS A 42 -6.27 -8.02 10.57
C LYS A 42 -6.80 -8.62 11.88
N ASP A 43 -6.14 -8.34 12.98
CA ASP A 43 -6.40 -8.93 14.30
C ASP A 43 -7.45 -8.17 15.13
N ARG A 44 -7.89 -6.98 14.68
CA ARG A 44 -8.87 -6.14 15.38
C ARG A 44 -10.11 -5.87 14.54
N ARG A 45 -11.30 -6.10 15.13
CA ARG A 45 -12.60 -5.80 14.52
C ARG A 45 -13.14 -4.47 15.06
N VAL A 46 -13.60 -3.62 14.14
CA VAL A 46 -14.29 -2.36 14.45
C VAL A 46 -15.66 -2.34 13.78
N THR A 47 -16.66 -1.77 14.46
CA THR A 47 -18.01 -1.55 13.90
C THR A 47 -18.18 -0.07 13.61
N ILE A 48 -18.44 0.28 12.35
CA ILE A 48 -18.57 1.67 11.88
C ILE A 48 -19.99 1.87 11.36
N ARG A 49 -20.61 3.01 11.71
CA ARG A 49 -21.88 3.44 11.10
C ARG A 49 -21.59 4.28 9.87
N LEU A 50 -22.26 3.98 8.77
CA LEU A 50 -22.16 4.69 7.50
C LEU A 50 -23.54 5.18 7.07
N TYR A 51 -23.59 6.26 6.30
CA TYR A 51 -24.80 6.64 5.60
C TYR A 51 -25.15 5.59 4.54
N ASP A 52 -26.45 5.38 4.28
CA ASP A 52 -26.91 4.38 3.31
C ASP A 52 -26.36 4.64 1.89
N HIS A 53 -26.30 5.92 1.48
CA HIS A 53 -25.77 6.30 0.18
C HIS A 53 -24.26 6.01 0.05
N ASP A 54 -23.48 6.20 1.12
CA ASP A 54 -22.06 5.89 1.13
C ASP A 54 -21.81 4.40 1.03
N LEU A 55 -22.57 3.59 1.80
CA LEU A 55 -22.45 2.14 1.75
C LEU A 55 -22.74 1.60 0.33
N LYS A 56 -23.78 2.11 -0.32
CA LYS A 56 -24.11 1.78 -1.71
C LYS A 56 -23.00 2.20 -2.68
N GLY A 57 -22.43 3.40 -2.50
CA GLY A 57 -21.31 3.88 -3.28
C GLY A 57 -20.06 3.01 -3.15
N VAL A 58 -19.73 2.57 -1.94
CA VAL A 58 -18.62 1.65 -1.66
C VAL A 58 -18.87 0.28 -2.28
N GLN A 59 -20.08 -0.28 -2.16
CA GLN A 59 -20.44 -1.55 -2.78
C GLN A 59 -20.29 -1.52 -4.30
N LYS A 60 -20.74 -0.45 -4.94
CA LYS A 60 -20.57 -0.25 -6.38
C LYS A 60 -19.09 -0.23 -6.79
N LYS A 61 -18.27 0.59 -6.11
CA LYS A 61 -16.82 0.68 -6.38
C LYS A 61 -16.09 -0.64 -6.12
N ALA A 62 -16.53 -1.40 -5.12
CA ALA A 62 -15.95 -2.70 -4.80
C ALA A 62 -16.28 -3.74 -5.89
N MET A 63 -17.51 -3.74 -6.41
CA MET A 63 -17.90 -4.55 -7.57
C MET A 63 -17.08 -4.20 -8.82
N GLU A 64 -16.90 -2.91 -9.12
CA GLU A 64 -16.08 -2.45 -10.25
C GLU A 64 -14.63 -2.95 -10.15
N LYS A 65 -14.10 -3.05 -8.92
CA LYS A 65 -12.76 -3.57 -8.64
C LYS A 65 -12.70 -5.09 -8.47
N GLY A 66 -13.83 -5.80 -8.58
CA GLY A 66 -13.90 -7.26 -8.40
C GLY A 66 -13.52 -7.74 -6.98
N MET A 67 -13.71 -6.91 -5.96
CA MET A 67 -13.32 -7.22 -4.58
C MET A 67 -14.48 -7.05 -3.59
N PRO A 68 -14.47 -7.73 -2.42
CA PRO A 68 -15.46 -7.48 -1.37
C PRO A 68 -15.41 -6.04 -0.85
N TYR A 69 -16.57 -5.45 -0.55
CA TYR A 69 -16.65 -4.06 -0.07
C TYR A 69 -15.92 -3.86 1.27
N GLN A 70 -15.89 -4.87 2.14
CA GLN A 70 -15.13 -4.84 3.39
C GLN A 70 -13.63 -4.75 3.13
N THR A 71 -13.14 -5.46 2.11
CA THR A 71 -11.73 -5.41 1.69
C THR A 71 -11.40 -4.02 1.14
N LEU A 72 -12.30 -3.42 0.37
CA LEU A 72 -12.12 -2.06 -0.14
C LEU A 72 -12.05 -1.04 1.01
N ILE A 73 -12.97 -1.12 1.98
CA ILE A 73 -12.95 -0.23 3.17
C ILE A 73 -11.63 -0.39 3.93
N SER A 74 -11.22 -1.64 4.19
CA SER A 74 -9.96 -1.94 4.88
C SER A 74 -8.74 -1.39 4.12
N ALA A 75 -8.72 -1.51 2.79
CA ALA A 75 -7.64 -0.99 1.96
C ALA A 75 -7.62 0.54 1.96
N MET A 76 -8.78 1.20 1.90
CA MET A 76 -8.86 2.66 1.97
C MET A 76 -8.35 3.21 3.31
N ILE A 77 -8.70 2.56 4.43
CA ILE A 77 -8.20 2.96 5.75
C ILE A 77 -6.69 2.83 5.81
N HIS A 78 -6.15 1.72 5.31
CA HIS A 78 -4.71 1.48 5.26
C HIS A 78 -3.99 2.54 4.41
N GLN A 79 -4.45 2.75 3.17
CA GLN A 79 -3.90 3.76 2.25
C GLN A 79 -4.00 5.19 2.80
N TYR A 80 -5.07 5.50 3.53
CA TYR A 80 -5.24 6.80 4.17
C TYR A 80 -4.23 7.01 5.32
N ILE A 81 -3.97 5.98 6.13
CA ILE A 81 -2.98 6.05 7.22
C ILE A 81 -1.55 6.06 6.69
N GLU A 82 -1.26 5.30 5.63
CA GLU A 82 0.07 5.25 5.01
C GLU A 82 0.41 6.50 4.18
N GLY A 83 -0.57 7.38 3.94
CA GLY A 83 -0.37 8.64 3.20
C GLY A 83 -0.50 8.52 1.69
N ASP A 84 -0.80 7.33 1.16
CA ASP A 84 -0.97 7.07 -0.28
C ASP A 84 -2.30 7.59 -0.84
N LEU A 85 -3.27 7.91 0.04
CA LEU A 85 -4.55 8.47 -0.38
C LEU A 85 -4.46 10.01 -0.43
N VAL A 86 -3.98 10.54 -1.56
CA VAL A 86 -3.97 11.99 -1.80
C VAL A 86 -5.42 12.49 -1.88
N GLU A 87 -5.85 13.21 -0.86
CA GLU A 87 -7.13 13.90 -0.82
C GLU A 87 -7.13 14.98 -1.92
N ARG A 88 -7.67 14.64 -3.10
CA ARG A 88 -7.77 15.59 -4.20
C ARG A 88 -8.83 16.62 -3.80
N ARG A 89 -8.39 17.74 -3.21
CA ARG A 89 -9.23 18.93 -3.01
C ARG A 89 -9.70 19.38 -4.39
N VAL A 90 -10.95 19.03 -4.72
CA VAL A 90 -11.63 19.61 -5.86
C VAL A 90 -12.02 21.01 -5.41
N GLY A 91 -11.21 21.99 -5.81
CA GLY A 91 -11.53 23.41 -5.68
C GLY A 91 -12.52 23.86 -6.74
#